data_AF-A0AAN5BVW5-F1
#
_entry.id   AF-A0AAN5BVW5-F1
#
_cell.length_a   1.000
_cell.length_b   1.000
_cell.length_c   1.000
_cell.angle_alpha   90.00
_cell.angle_beta   90.00
_cell.angle_gamma   90.00
#
_symmetry.space_group_name_H-M   'P 1'
#
loop_
_entity.id
_entity.type
_entity.pdbx_description
1 polymer ?
#
loop_
_entity_poly.entity_id
_entity_poly.type
_entity_poly.pdbx_seq_one_letter_code
_entity_poly.pdbx_strand_id
1 'polypeptide(L)'
;MIWKALYVIAALLTKVWGLPSSTELDPLQVGIVKPYQLSDWIADMTAAQAIGIDAFALNCASIDSYTPTQLALAYQAAKQVNFKVFISFDFAYWSNGDTEKITAYMREYAAHPAQMQYNGAAIVSTFVGDSFNWGPVKQGTSHPIWALPNLQDPAEATSGASRAIDGAFSWYAWPTDGGNSIIPRPMTTIWDERFVKALAGRTYMARLSLNLFTRIRLTLHSGITVVCNSLQLQKLGVHL
;
A
#
# COMPACT_ATOMS: atom_id res chain seq x y z
N MET A 1 42.84 -18.45 51.77
CA MET A 1 41.74 -18.75 52.72
C MET A 1 40.77 -17.59 52.69
N ILE A 2 39.47 -17.87 52.45
CA ILE A 2 38.28 -17.00 52.65
C ILE A 2 38.16 -15.86 51.60
N TRP A 3 37.34 -15.89 50.53
CA TRP A 3 35.92 -16.23 50.27
C TRP A 3 34.94 -15.06 50.51
N LYS A 4 33.96 -14.93 49.58
CA LYS A 4 32.80 -14.02 49.45
C LYS A 4 33.00 -12.88 48.42
N ALA A 5 32.20 -12.70 47.36
CA ALA A 5 30.90 -13.29 47.01
C ALA A 5 30.71 -13.36 45.47
N LEU A 6 30.19 -14.51 45.01
CA LEU A 6 29.42 -14.63 43.78
C LEU A 6 28.07 -13.90 43.97
N TYR A 7 27.57 -13.27 42.92
CA TYR A 7 26.12 -13.21 42.67
C TYR A 7 25.85 -13.59 41.21
N VAL A 8 25.47 -14.86 41.03
CA VAL A 8 24.59 -15.34 39.96
C VAL A 8 23.28 -15.68 40.65
N ILE A 9 22.20 -14.98 40.30
CA ILE A 9 20.78 -15.36 40.49
C ILE A 9 20.10 -14.84 39.21
N ALA A 10 19.73 -15.63 38.21
CA ALA A 10 18.77 -16.76 38.15
C ALA A 10 17.29 -16.34 38.34
N ALA A 11 16.65 -16.05 37.19
CA ALA A 11 15.27 -16.33 36.79
C ALA A 11 14.07 -15.86 37.63
N LEU A 12 13.16 -15.13 36.97
CA LEU A 12 11.73 -15.45 36.98
C LEU A 12 11.05 -14.98 35.69
N LEU A 13 10.52 -15.96 34.97
CA LEU A 13 9.61 -15.85 33.84
C LEU A 13 8.29 -15.18 34.27
N THR A 14 7.79 -14.26 33.47
CA THR A 14 6.39 -14.33 33.02
C THR A 14 6.29 -13.83 31.58
N LYS A 15 5.77 -14.75 30.75
CA LYS A 15 5.21 -14.50 29.42
C LYS A 15 4.40 -13.20 29.39
N VAL A 16 4.75 -12.27 28.50
CA VAL A 16 3.72 -11.59 27.72
C VAL A 16 3.78 -12.18 26.33
N TRP A 17 2.67 -12.81 25.99
CA TRP A 17 2.39 -13.47 24.73
C TRP A 17 2.40 -12.51 23.55
N GLY A 18 2.81 -13.03 22.38
CA GLY A 18 2.29 -12.66 21.05
C GLY A 18 2.53 -11.22 20.60
N LEU A 19 3.19 -10.96 19.47
CA LEU A 19 2.83 -11.45 18.14
C LEU A 19 4.10 -11.54 17.27
N PRO A 20 4.29 -12.60 16.44
CA PRO A 20 5.19 -12.48 15.32
C PRO A 20 4.53 -11.64 14.21
N SER A 21 5.39 -10.93 13.47
CA SER A 21 5.22 -10.44 12.10
C SER A 21 3.98 -9.58 11.78
N SER A 22 4.20 -8.28 11.58
CA SER A 22 3.63 -7.60 10.42
C SER A 22 4.77 -7.25 9.49
N THR A 23 4.87 -7.96 8.38
CA THR A 23 5.51 -7.48 7.15
C THR A 23 4.84 -6.16 6.79
N GLU A 24 5.44 -5.05 7.21
CA GLU A 24 5.02 -3.70 6.88
C GLU A 24 5.27 -3.52 5.38
N LEU A 25 4.20 -3.27 4.62
CA LEU A 25 4.25 -3.04 3.18
C LEU A 25 4.12 -1.54 2.96
N ASP A 26 5.12 -0.91 2.32
CA ASP A 26 5.15 0.54 2.09
C ASP A 26 5.07 0.90 0.58
N PRO A 27 3.97 0.60 -0.12
CA PRO A 27 3.87 0.89 -1.55
C PRO A 27 3.57 2.36 -1.86
N LEU A 28 4.14 2.86 -2.97
CA LEU A 28 3.93 4.22 -3.47
C LEU A 28 2.80 4.26 -4.51
N GLN A 29 1.80 5.13 -4.36
CA GLN A 29 0.73 5.26 -5.37
C GLN A 29 1.10 6.25 -6.49
N VAL A 30 0.88 5.81 -7.74
CA VAL A 30 1.30 6.46 -8.98
C VAL A 30 0.11 6.48 -9.95
N GLY A 31 -0.35 7.67 -10.35
CA GLY A 31 -1.34 7.80 -11.43
C GLY A 31 -0.74 7.44 -12.79
N ILE A 32 -1.42 6.58 -13.57
CA ILE A 32 -1.00 6.31 -14.94
C ILE A 32 -1.40 7.46 -15.87
N VAL A 33 -0.56 7.81 -16.85
CA VAL A 33 -0.81 8.91 -17.79
C VAL A 33 -0.55 8.47 -19.23
N LYS A 34 -1.31 9.03 -20.17
CA LYS A 34 -1.27 8.63 -21.59
C LYS A 34 0.12 8.58 -22.24
N PRO A 35 1.02 9.59 -22.07
CA PRO A 35 2.26 9.63 -22.85
C PRO A 35 3.40 8.77 -22.28
N TYR A 36 3.23 8.11 -21.13
CA TYR A 36 4.30 7.32 -20.52
C TYR A 36 4.78 6.20 -21.44
N GLN A 37 6.09 6.15 -21.66
CA GLN A 37 6.74 5.10 -22.43
C GLN A 37 7.36 4.07 -21.49
N LEU A 38 7.75 2.92 -22.06
CA LEU A 38 8.45 1.87 -21.34
C LEU A 38 9.71 2.40 -20.64
N SER A 39 10.47 3.28 -21.30
CA SER A 39 11.70 3.87 -20.75
C SER A 39 11.45 4.75 -19.53
N ASP A 40 10.32 5.45 -19.49
CA ASP A 40 9.96 6.31 -18.36
C ASP A 40 9.65 5.45 -17.14
N TRP A 41 8.86 4.39 -17.33
CA TRP A 41 8.60 3.39 -16.27
C TRP A 41 9.89 2.75 -15.74
N ILE A 42 10.80 2.33 -16.63
CA ILE A 42 12.08 1.75 -16.23
C ILE A 42 12.90 2.74 -15.41
N ALA A 43 12.98 4.00 -15.84
CA ALA A 43 13.75 5.03 -15.15
C ALA A 43 13.21 5.29 -13.74
N ASP A 44 11.89 5.46 -13.61
CA ASP A 44 11.25 5.74 -12.32
C ASP A 44 11.32 4.55 -11.35
N MET A 45 11.11 3.32 -11.83
CA MET A 45 11.23 2.12 -11.00
C MET A 45 12.68 1.90 -10.53
N THR A 46 13.66 2.15 -11.40
CA THR A 46 15.08 2.06 -11.01
C THR A 46 15.44 3.11 -9.95
N ALA A 47 14.94 4.34 -10.10
CA ALA A 47 15.14 5.40 -9.12
C ALA A 47 14.46 5.08 -7.78
N ALA A 48 13.26 4.50 -7.81
CA ALA A 48 12.53 4.06 -6.63
C ALA A 48 13.25 2.93 -5.88
N GLN A 49 13.76 1.92 -6.61
CA GLN A 49 14.58 0.86 -6.01
C GLN A 49 15.83 1.41 -5.31
N ALA A 50 16.49 2.40 -5.92
CA ALA A 50 17.70 3.01 -5.36
C ALA A 50 17.47 3.69 -3.99
N ILE A 51 16.22 4.04 -3.66
CA ILE A 51 15.84 4.62 -2.39
C ILE A 51 15.04 3.66 -1.50
N GLY A 52 14.98 2.38 -1.85
CA GLY A 52 14.35 1.34 -1.04
C GLY A 52 12.84 1.22 -1.16
N ILE A 53 12.23 1.75 -2.23
CA ILE A 53 10.83 1.46 -2.54
C ILE A 53 10.78 0.12 -3.29
N ASP A 54 9.88 -0.77 -2.89
CA ASP A 54 9.77 -2.12 -3.46
C ASP A 54 8.68 -2.24 -4.53
N ALA A 55 7.64 -1.39 -4.46
CA ALA A 55 6.51 -1.48 -5.36
C ALA A 55 5.78 -0.15 -5.63
N PHE A 56 5.14 -0.05 -6.80
CA PHE A 56 4.16 0.99 -7.11
C PHE A 56 2.71 0.44 -7.13
N ALA A 57 1.79 1.19 -6.51
CA ALA A 57 0.36 1.05 -6.69
C ALA A 57 -0.09 1.89 -7.89
N LEU A 58 -0.49 1.24 -8.98
CA LEU A 58 -0.85 1.87 -10.25
C LEU A 58 -2.31 2.33 -10.21
N ASN A 59 -2.52 3.61 -9.91
CA ASN A 59 -3.86 4.20 -9.88
C ASN A 59 -4.41 4.37 -11.31
N CYS A 60 -5.60 3.84 -11.56
CA CYS A 60 -6.20 3.85 -12.89
C CYS A 60 -7.71 4.07 -12.87
N ALA A 61 -8.21 4.77 -13.89
CA ALA A 61 -9.64 4.99 -14.11
C ALA A 61 -10.17 4.13 -15.27
N SER A 62 -11.45 3.76 -15.20
CA SER A 62 -12.12 2.96 -16.24
C SER A 62 -12.39 3.74 -17.54
N ILE A 63 -12.53 5.06 -17.42
CA ILE A 63 -12.86 5.96 -18.53
C ILE A 63 -11.65 6.26 -19.42
N ASP A 64 -10.44 6.03 -18.90
CA ASP A 64 -9.20 6.29 -19.60
C ASP A 64 -8.89 5.18 -20.60
N SER A 65 -8.97 5.52 -21.89
CA SER A 65 -8.68 4.59 -23.00
C SER A 65 -7.25 4.07 -23.00
N TYR A 66 -6.33 4.73 -22.30
CA TYR A 66 -4.92 4.35 -22.19
C TYR A 66 -4.63 3.43 -20.99
N THR A 67 -5.60 3.16 -20.10
CA THR A 67 -5.39 2.30 -18.93
C THR A 67 -4.80 0.93 -19.27
N PRO A 68 -5.33 0.16 -20.25
CA PRO A 68 -4.75 -1.13 -20.60
C PRO A 68 -3.31 -1.04 -21.07
N THR A 69 -3.00 -0.03 -21.89
CA THR A 69 -1.64 0.16 -22.44
C THR A 69 -0.65 0.51 -21.34
N GLN A 70 -1.02 1.42 -20.43
CA GLN A 70 -0.12 1.85 -19.36
C GLN A 70 0.10 0.77 -18.30
N LEU A 71 -0.91 -0.03 -17.97
CA LEU A 71 -0.71 -1.20 -17.11
C LEU A 71 0.26 -2.20 -17.75
N ALA A 72 0.06 -2.55 -19.03
CA ALA A 72 0.96 -3.47 -19.74
C ALA A 72 2.42 -2.97 -19.74
N LEU A 73 2.64 -1.68 -20.03
CA LEU A 73 3.96 -1.07 -20.00
C LEU A 73 4.58 -1.09 -18.60
N ALA A 74 3.81 -0.78 -17.56
CA ALA A 74 4.29 -0.79 -16.18
C ALA A 74 4.69 -2.21 -15.72
N TYR A 75 3.87 -3.23 -15.97
CA TYR A 75 4.21 -4.63 -15.64
C TYR A 75 5.41 -5.13 -16.44
N GLN A 76 5.55 -4.71 -17.71
CA GLN A 76 6.70 -5.02 -18.53
C GLN A 76 7.98 -4.40 -17.96
N ALA A 77 7.96 -3.10 -17.65
CA ALA A 77 9.09 -2.40 -17.04
C ALA A 77 9.48 -3.02 -15.70
N ALA A 78 8.49 -3.24 -14.82
CA ALA A 78 8.71 -3.81 -13.48
C ALA A 78 9.38 -5.18 -13.56
N LYS A 79 8.96 -6.03 -14.51
CA LYS A 79 9.62 -7.31 -14.76
C LYS A 79 11.08 -7.14 -15.22
N GLN A 80 11.36 -6.17 -16.08
CA GLN A 80 12.72 -5.96 -16.61
C GLN A 80 13.71 -5.51 -15.54
N VAL A 81 13.29 -4.66 -14.60
CA VAL A 81 14.14 -4.14 -13.53
C VAL A 81 13.96 -4.87 -12.20
N ASN A 82 13.23 -6.00 -12.19
CA ASN A 82 12.90 -6.76 -10.97
C ASN A 82 12.23 -5.91 -9.86
N PHE A 83 11.36 -4.99 -10.27
CA PHE A 83 10.51 -4.19 -9.41
C PHE A 83 9.12 -4.82 -9.30
N LYS A 84 8.33 -4.39 -8.31
CA LYS A 84 6.95 -4.87 -8.15
C LYS A 84 5.93 -3.77 -8.44
N VAL A 85 4.75 -4.17 -8.89
CA VAL A 85 3.61 -3.29 -9.06
C VAL A 85 2.33 -4.00 -8.68
N PHE A 86 1.28 -3.26 -8.39
CA PHE A 86 -0.08 -3.77 -8.30
C PHE A 86 -1.08 -2.70 -8.71
N ILE A 87 -2.30 -3.11 -9.07
CA ILE A 87 -3.32 -2.18 -9.55
C ILE A 87 -4.06 -1.54 -8.37
N SER A 88 -4.29 -0.23 -8.47
CA SER A 88 -5.18 0.53 -7.60
C SER A 88 -6.35 1.10 -8.40
N PHE A 89 -7.52 0.47 -8.34
CA PHE A 89 -8.69 0.93 -9.11
C PHE A 89 -9.29 2.20 -8.49
N ASP A 90 -9.45 3.26 -9.28
CA ASP A 90 -10.09 4.52 -8.85
C ASP A 90 -11.62 4.42 -8.89
N PHE A 91 -12.26 4.18 -7.75
CA PHE A 91 -13.71 4.02 -7.65
C PHE A 91 -14.51 5.33 -7.80
N ALA A 92 -13.86 6.47 -8.12
CA ALA A 92 -14.57 7.59 -8.73
C ALA A 92 -15.02 7.25 -10.17
N TYR A 93 -14.39 6.27 -10.82
CA TYR A 93 -14.66 5.84 -12.19
C TYR A 93 -14.99 4.35 -12.31
N TRP A 94 -14.66 3.53 -11.31
CA TRP A 94 -15.05 2.12 -11.24
C TRP A 94 -16.27 1.91 -10.35
N SER A 95 -17.03 0.83 -10.58
CA SER A 95 -18.23 0.51 -9.79
C SER A 95 -18.40 -1.01 -9.59
N ASN A 96 -19.36 -1.41 -8.75
CA ASN A 96 -19.77 -2.81 -8.65
C ASN A 96 -20.27 -3.38 -10.01
N GLY A 97 -20.73 -2.53 -10.93
CA GLY A 97 -21.12 -2.94 -12.29
C GLY A 97 -19.93 -3.35 -13.18
N ASP A 98 -18.70 -2.99 -12.80
CA ASP A 98 -17.48 -3.30 -13.55
C ASP A 98 -16.77 -4.57 -13.04
N THR A 99 -17.42 -5.36 -12.18
CA THR A 99 -16.85 -6.57 -11.55
C THR A 99 -16.19 -7.50 -12.57
N GLU A 100 -16.81 -7.76 -13.73
CA GLU A 100 -16.22 -8.64 -14.74
C GLU A 100 -14.96 -8.03 -15.37
N LYS A 101 -14.93 -6.71 -15.61
CA LYS A 101 -13.74 -6.03 -16.15
C LYS A 101 -12.59 -6.05 -15.14
N ILE A 102 -12.88 -5.78 -13.87
CA ILE A 102 -11.89 -5.86 -12.78
C ILE A 102 -11.35 -7.30 -12.69
N THR A 103 -12.23 -8.29 -12.76
CA THR A 103 -11.85 -9.71 -12.78
C THR A 103 -10.95 -10.04 -13.97
N ALA A 104 -11.21 -9.49 -15.15
CA ALA A 104 -10.35 -9.67 -16.32
C ALA A 104 -8.92 -9.14 -16.08
N TYR A 105 -8.79 -7.93 -15.51
CA TYR A 105 -7.47 -7.40 -15.10
C TYR A 105 -6.79 -8.31 -14.08
N MET A 106 -7.52 -8.81 -13.08
CA MET A 106 -6.91 -9.69 -12.08
C MET A 106 -6.50 -11.04 -12.67
N ARG A 107 -7.26 -11.62 -13.61
CA ARG A 107 -6.83 -12.82 -14.35
C ARG A 107 -5.54 -12.61 -15.14
N GLU A 108 -5.36 -11.42 -15.71
CA GLU A 108 -4.17 -11.08 -16.48
C GLU A 108 -2.94 -10.87 -15.59
N TYR A 109 -3.09 -10.13 -14.48
CA TYR A 109 -1.96 -9.62 -13.71
C TYR A 109 -1.70 -10.33 -12.38
N ALA A 110 -2.66 -11.02 -11.77
CA ALA A 110 -2.49 -11.55 -10.41
C ALA A 110 -1.33 -12.57 -10.27
N ALA A 111 -1.10 -13.41 -11.29
CA ALA A 111 0.02 -14.35 -11.30
C ALA A 111 1.27 -13.80 -12.00
N HIS A 112 1.27 -12.53 -12.43
CA HIS A 112 2.38 -11.96 -13.17
C HIS A 112 3.66 -11.88 -12.29
N PRO A 113 4.87 -12.16 -12.80
CA PRO A 113 6.09 -12.16 -11.98
C PRO A 113 6.43 -10.83 -11.30
N ALA A 114 5.96 -9.72 -11.88
CA ALA A 114 6.10 -8.38 -11.32
C ALA A 114 4.93 -7.94 -10.43
N GLN A 115 3.88 -8.75 -10.28
CA GLN A 115 2.79 -8.48 -9.34
C GLN A 115 3.31 -8.53 -7.92
N MET A 116 2.99 -7.51 -7.12
CA MET A 116 3.25 -7.53 -5.69
C MET A 116 2.38 -8.59 -5.01
N GLN A 117 3.02 -9.46 -4.21
CA GLN A 117 2.37 -10.57 -3.52
C GLN A 117 2.48 -10.37 -2.01
N TYR A 118 1.45 -10.82 -1.28
CA TYR A 118 1.44 -10.91 0.17
C TYR A 118 0.78 -12.22 0.59
N ASN A 119 1.44 -13.00 1.44
CA ASN A 119 0.95 -14.33 1.84
C ASN A 119 0.56 -15.25 0.65
N GLY A 120 1.30 -15.15 -0.46
CA GLY A 120 1.04 -15.92 -1.68
C GLY A 120 -0.15 -15.43 -2.52
N ALA A 121 -0.73 -14.27 -2.18
CA ALA A 121 -1.86 -13.66 -2.88
C ALA A 121 -1.47 -12.32 -3.50
N ALA A 122 -2.03 -12.01 -4.67
CA ALA A 122 -1.78 -10.78 -5.40
C ALA A 122 -2.45 -9.60 -4.71
N ILE A 123 -1.66 -8.59 -4.34
CA ILE A 123 -2.19 -7.38 -3.74
C ILE A 123 -3.03 -6.61 -4.77
N VAL A 124 -4.16 -6.06 -4.35
CA VAL A 124 -4.93 -5.09 -5.12
C VAL A 124 -5.50 -4.04 -4.18
N SER A 125 -5.50 -2.78 -4.60
CA SER A 125 -6.06 -1.69 -3.82
C SER A 125 -7.05 -0.87 -4.63
N THR A 126 -7.56 0.17 -4.01
CA THR A 126 -8.48 1.12 -4.64
C THR A 126 -8.23 2.53 -4.14
N PHE A 127 -8.55 3.54 -4.95
CA PHE A 127 -8.83 4.87 -4.43
C PHE A 127 -10.34 4.98 -4.24
N VAL A 128 -10.79 5.17 -2.98
CA VAL A 128 -12.20 4.98 -2.58
C VAL A 128 -12.59 3.51 -2.84
N GLY A 129 -13.86 3.11 -2.72
CA GLY A 129 -14.29 1.73 -2.98
C GLY A 129 -14.80 1.01 -1.72
N ASP A 130 -15.21 1.79 -0.71
CA ASP A 130 -15.78 1.35 0.55
C ASP A 130 -16.92 0.32 0.37
N SER A 131 -17.67 0.38 -0.73
CA SER A 131 -18.83 -0.49 -0.98
C SER A 131 -18.59 -1.62 -1.99
N PHE A 132 -17.38 -1.75 -2.54
CA PHE A 132 -17.10 -2.77 -3.56
C PHE A 132 -16.99 -4.18 -2.95
N ASN A 133 -17.65 -5.16 -3.57
CA ASN A 133 -17.59 -6.55 -3.13
C ASN A 133 -16.51 -7.32 -3.93
N TRP A 134 -15.43 -7.69 -3.25
CA TRP A 134 -14.31 -8.43 -3.84
C TRP A 134 -14.58 -9.94 -3.99
N GLY A 135 -15.66 -10.46 -3.43
CA GLY A 135 -16.00 -11.89 -3.43
C GLY A 135 -16.05 -12.48 -4.85
N PRO A 136 -16.83 -11.90 -5.78
CA PRO A 136 -16.88 -12.35 -7.16
C PRO A 136 -15.52 -12.28 -7.88
N VAL A 137 -14.74 -11.23 -7.66
CA VAL A 137 -13.39 -11.08 -8.28
C VAL A 137 -12.45 -12.19 -7.79
N LYS A 138 -12.46 -12.47 -6.49
CA LYS A 138 -11.70 -13.56 -5.87
C LYS A 138 -12.11 -14.94 -6.41
N GLN A 139 -13.41 -15.17 -6.59
CA GLN A 139 -13.92 -16.43 -7.16
C GLN A 139 -13.59 -16.57 -8.65
N GLY A 140 -13.62 -15.45 -9.39
CA GLY A 140 -13.37 -15.42 -10.83
C GLY A 140 -11.90 -15.45 -11.22
N THR A 141 -10.97 -15.27 -10.27
CA THR A 141 -9.52 -15.24 -10.52
C THR A 141 -8.87 -16.48 -9.92
N SER A 142 -8.13 -17.25 -10.74
CA SER A 142 -7.48 -18.49 -10.28
C SER A 142 -6.35 -18.25 -9.29
N HIS A 143 -5.60 -17.16 -9.45
CA HIS A 143 -4.56 -16.75 -8.51
C HIS A 143 -5.19 -16.02 -7.30
N PRO A 144 -4.82 -16.35 -6.05
CA PRO A 144 -5.41 -15.70 -4.88
C PRO A 144 -5.22 -14.18 -4.88
N ILE A 145 -6.23 -13.44 -4.42
CA ILE A 145 -6.21 -11.97 -4.35
C ILE A 145 -6.22 -11.52 -2.89
N TRP A 146 -5.37 -10.55 -2.56
CA TRP A 146 -5.32 -9.84 -1.28
C TRP A 146 -5.81 -8.40 -1.46
N ALA A 147 -7.09 -8.17 -1.18
CA ALA A 147 -7.77 -6.90 -1.40
C ALA A 147 -7.61 -5.95 -0.21
N LEU A 148 -6.99 -4.80 -0.47
CA LEU A 148 -6.68 -3.73 0.48
C LEU A 148 -7.23 -2.39 -0.03
N PRO A 149 -8.57 -2.20 -0.03
CA PRO A 149 -9.15 -0.94 -0.49
C PRO A 149 -8.78 0.22 0.43
N ASN A 150 -8.76 1.42 -0.13
CA ASN A 150 -8.81 2.64 0.65
C ASN A 150 -10.22 2.78 1.20
N LEU A 151 -10.36 2.91 2.53
CA LEU A 151 -11.63 3.27 3.15
C LEU A 151 -11.59 4.75 3.52
N GLN A 152 -12.66 5.47 3.26
CA GLN A 152 -12.77 6.88 3.62
C GLN A 152 -13.05 7.03 5.12
N ASP A 153 -13.87 6.13 5.67
CA ASP A 153 -14.08 6.02 7.12
C ASP A 153 -13.51 4.67 7.62
N PRO A 154 -12.57 4.67 8.59
CA PRO A 154 -12.11 3.46 9.25
C PRO A 154 -13.24 2.54 9.73
N ALA A 155 -14.39 3.09 10.13
CA ALA A 155 -15.54 2.31 10.60
C ALA A 155 -16.06 1.32 9.55
N GLU A 156 -15.86 1.60 8.26
CA GLU A 156 -16.25 0.69 7.16
C GLU A 156 -15.49 -0.64 7.21
N ALA A 157 -14.35 -0.73 7.90
CA ALA A 157 -13.62 -1.98 8.08
C ALA A 157 -14.47 -3.06 8.79
N THR A 158 -15.41 -2.65 9.64
CA THR A 158 -16.33 -3.55 10.36
C THR A 158 -17.21 -4.36 9.42
N SER A 159 -17.64 -3.76 8.30
CA SER A 159 -18.40 -4.44 7.23
C SER A 159 -17.49 -5.18 6.24
N GLY A 160 -16.17 -5.08 6.36
CA GLY A 160 -15.24 -5.60 5.35
C GLY A 160 -15.35 -7.10 5.04
N ALA A 161 -15.79 -7.92 6.00
CA ALA A 161 -16.01 -9.35 5.76
C ALA A 161 -17.12 -9.60 4.74
N SER A 162 -18.21 -8.82 4.77
CA SER A 162 -19.31 -8.97 3.80
C SER A 162 -18.91 -8.52 2.40
N ARG A 163 -17.84 -7.73 2.29
CA ARG A 163 -17.22 -7.26 1.05
C ARG A 163 -16.01 -8.08 0.62
N ALA A 164 -15.68 -9.13 1.37
CA ALA A 164 -14.54 -10.02 1.14
C ALA A 164 -13.18 -9.31 1.02
N ILE A 165 -12.94 -8.25 1.80
CA ILE A 165 -11.63 -7.57 1.86
C ILE A 165 -10.71 -8.24 2.90
N ASP A 166 -9.40 -8.24 2.67
CA ASP A 166 -8.40 -8.85 3.57
C ASP A 166 -7.77 -7.85 4.54
N GLY A 167 -8.04 -6.57 4.29
CA GLY A 167 -7.52 -5.45 5.03
C GLY A 167 -7.98 -4.13 4.44
N ALA A 168 -7.33 -3.05 4.83
CA ALA A 168 -7.55 -1.73 4.25
C ALA A 168 -6.30 -0.86 4.44
N PHE A 169 -6.32 0.30 3.80
CA PHE A 169 -5.44 1.41 4.12
C PHE A 169 -6.24 2.70 4.29
N SER A 170 -5.67 3.66 5.02
CA SER A 170 -6.15 5.06 5.07
C SER A 170 -6.03 5.72 3.68
N TRP A 171 -6.63 6.89 3.36
CA TRP A 171 -6.24 7.78 2.22
C TRP A 171 -5.28 8.91 2.61
N TYR A 172 -5.34 9.27 3.89
CA TYR A 172 -4.64 10.40 4.47
C TYR A 172 -3.16 10.11 4.69
N ALA A 173 -2.35 10.64 3.79
CA ALA A 173 -0.89 10.65 3.86
C ALA A 173 -0.38 12.08 4.10
N TRP A 174 -1.20 12.97 4.66
CA TRP A 174 -0.82 14.34 5.01
C TRP A 174 -1.61 14.76 6.25
N PRO A 175 -1.17 15.81 6.96
CA PRO A 175 -1.95 16.35 8.07
C PRO A 175 -3.34 16.74 7.56
N THR A 176 -4.38 16.13 8.14
CA THR A 176 -5.78 16.35 7.80
C THR A 176 -6.69 16.14 9.01
N ASP A 177 -7.84 16.81 8.99
CA ASP A 177 -8.94 16.63 9.93
C ASP A 177 -9.96 15.56 9.47
N GLY A 178 -9.67 14.88 8.36
CA GLY A 178 -10.53 13.84 7.76
C GLY A 178 -11.01 14.22 6.35
N GLY A 179 -10.73 15.44 5.90
CA GLY A 179 -10.91 15.82 4.50
C GLY A 179 -9.77 15.32 3.60
N ASN A 180 -10.04 15.28 2.29
CA ASN A 180 -9.00 15.09 1.26
C ASN A 180 -8.22 16.40 1.00
N SER A 181 -7.77 17.06 2.07
CA SER A 181 -7.11 18.37 2.03
C SER A 181 -5.99 18.46 3.07
N ILE A 182 -4.94 19.22 2.76
CA ILE A 182 -3.81 19.47 3.68
C ILE A 182 -4.19 20.60 4.63
N ILE A 183 -3.96 20.39 5.94
CA ILE A 183 -4.09 21.44 6.96
C ILE A 183 -2.71 21.86 7.51
N PRO A 184 -2.53 23.12 7.94
CA PRO A 184 -1.26 23.62 8.47
C PRO A 184 -1.04 23.15 9.93
N ARG A 185 -0.92 21.85 10.15
CA ARG A 185 -0.63 21.22 11.46
C ARG A 185 0.36 20.06 11.28
N PRO A 186 1.06 19.62 12.35
CA PRO A 186 1.86 18.41 12.28
C PRO A 186 1.03 17.18 11.93
N MET A 187 1.67 16.19 11.30
CA MET A 187 1.07 14.88 11.10
C MET A 187 0.87 14.19 12.45
N THR A 188 -0.19 13.39 12.58
CA THR A 188 -0.47 12.59 13.77
C THR A 188 -0.77 11.15 13.38
N THR A 189 -0.71 10.23 14.35
CA THR A 189 -1.01 8.79 14.19
C THR A 189 -2.50 8.47 14.26
N ILE A 190 -3.36 9.49 14.41
CA ILE A 190 -4.78 9.29 14.75
C ILE A 190 -5.53 8.44 13.72
N TRP A 191 -5.22 8.59 12.43
CA TRP A 191 -5.86 7.83 11.37
C TRP A 191 -5.36 6.38 11.36
N ASP A 192 -4.06 6.15 11.49
CA ASP A 192 -3.50 4.79 11.59
C ASP A 192 -4.09 4.05 12.79
N GLU A 193 -4.16 4.68 13.96
CA GLU A 193 -4.76 4.11 15.17
C GLU A 193 -6.24 3.74 14.97
N ARG A 194 -7.01 4.61 14.30
CA ARG A 194 -8.42 4.32 13.98
C ARG A 194 -8.55 3.13 13.03
N PHE A 195 -7.71 3.06 12.01
CA PHE A 195 -7.70 1.94 11.06
C PHE A 195 -7.30 0.63 11.71
N VAL A 196 -6.17 0.61 12.43
CA VAL A 196 -5.69 -0.58 13.14
C VAL A 196 -6.74 -1.09 14.12
N LYS A 197 -7.39 -0.18 14.86
CA LYS A 197 -8.49 -0.54 15.75
C LYS A 197 -9.70 -1.11 15.01
N ALA A 198 -10.15 -0.45 13.94
CA ALA A 198 -11.36 -0.86 13.21
C ALA A 198 -11.15 -2.15 12.41
N LEU A 199 -9.93 -2.41 11.93
CA LEU A 199 -9.54 -3.63 11.22
C LEU A 199 -9.50 -4.86 12.14
N ALA A 200 -9.41 -4.66 13.46
CA ALA A 200 -9.51 -5.71 14.47
C ALA A 200 -8.61 -6.93 14.16
N GLY A 201 -7.36 -6.66 13.77
CA GLY A 201 -6.36 -7.69 13.45
C GLY A 201 -6.29 -8.10 11.97
N ARG A 202 -7.13 -7.55 11.10
CA ARG A 202 -6.93 -7.64 9.64
C ARG A 202 -5.76 -6.78 9.18
N THR A 203 -5.31 -7.01 7.95
CA THR A 203 -4.13 -6.31 7.39
C THR A 203 -4.38 -4.82 7.34
N TYR A 204 -3.45 -4.04 7.91
CA TYR A 204 -3.35 -2.62 7.67
C TYR A 204 -2.15 -2.37 6.76
N MET A 205 -2.39 -1.81 5.57
CA MET A 205 -1.31 -1.33 4.71
C MET A 205 -1.04 0.12 5.09
N ALA A 206 0.08 0.33 5.78
CA ALA A 206 0.50 1.66 6.20
C ALA A 206 0.87 2.51 4.99
N ARG A 207 1.00 3.81 5.22
CA ARG A 207 1.46 4.75 4.20
C ARG A 207 2.59 5.62 4.70
N LEU A 208 3.53 5.92 3.80
CA LEU A 208 4.66 6.85 4.00
C LEU A 208 4.49 8.15 3.21
N SER A 209 5.33 9.22 3.34
CA SER A 209 5.58 10.47 2.47
C SER A 209 7.03 10.58 2.17
N LEU A 210 7.29 11.33 1.11
CA LEU A 210 8.56 11.97 0.84
C LEU A 210 8.58 13.49 1.08
N ASN A 211 7.55 14.13 1.67
CA ASN A 211 7.55 15.59 1.92
C ASN A 211 8.51 16.05 3.05
N LEU A 212 9.25 15.13 3.68
CA LEU A 212 10.37 15.43 4.59
C LEU A 212 11.77 15.27 3.95
N PHE A 213 11.88 14.94 2.66
CA PHE A 213 13.15 14.89 1.89
C PHE A 213 13.27 16.07 0.92
N THR A 214 13.16 17.31 1.42
CA THR A 214 13.25 18.54 0.59
C THR A 214 14.63 18.79 -0.07
N ARG A 215 15.49 17.78 -0.21
CA ARG A 215 16.74 17.85 -1.00
C ARG A 215 17.07 16.60 -1.82
N ILE A 216 16.08 15.89 -2.37
CA ILE A 216 16.30 15.08 -3.57
C ILE A 216 15.30 15.53 -4.62
N ARG A 217 15.77 16.26 -5.64
CA ARG A 217 14.99 16.55 -6.85
C ARG A 217 14.74 15.22 -7.57
N LEU A 218 13.67 14.54 -7.23
CA LEU A 218 13.06 13.57 -8.14
C LEU A 218 12.34 14.38 -9.22
N THR A 219 13.04 14.67 -10.30
CA THR A 219 12.40 15.09 -11.54
C THR A 219 11.80 13.85 -12.18
N LEU A 220 10.67 13.38 -11.62
CA LEU A 220 9.82 12.39 -12.28
C LEU A 220 9.36 13.04 -13.59
N HIS A 221 9.70 12.41 -14.72
CA HIS A 221 9.38 12.98 -16.02
C HIS A 221 7.86 12.94 -16.19
N SER A 222 7.25 14.12 -16.33
CA SER A 222 5.88 14.36 -16.81
C SER A 222 4.72 13.56 -16.18
N GLY A 223 4.00 14.20 -15.25
CA GLY A 223 2.56 13.97 -15.07
C GLY A 223 2.12 12.91 -14.05
N ILE A 224 3.03 12.24 -13.34
CA ILE A 224 2.64 11.33 -12.25
C ILE A 224 2.30 12.13 -10.99
N THR A 225 1.09 11.94 -10.47
CA THR A 225 0.69 12.39 -9.12
C THR A 225 1.07 11.31 -8.11
N VAL A 226 1.97 11.65 -7.17
CA VAL A 226 2.46 10.78 -6.08
C VAL A 226 1.99 11.36 -4.73
N VAL A 227 1.44 10.53 -3.84
CA VAL A 227 0.91 10.99 -2.54
C VAL A 227 1.35 10.08 -1.40
N CYS A 228 1.99 10.63 -0.35
CA CYS A 228 2.55 9.89 0.78
C CYS A 228 2.77 10.87 2.06
N ASN A 229 2.77 10.51 3.43
CA ASN A 229 3.44 11.02 4.78
C ASN A 229 3.36 10.11 6.04
N SER A 230 4.00 10.40 7.22
CA SER A 230 5.36 10.06 7.80
C SER A 230 5.21 9.63 9.28
N LEU A 231 5.96 8.64 9.80
CA LEU A 231 6.57 8.59 11.17
C LEU A 231 7.16 7.19 11.54
N GLN A 232 8.48 7.03 11.45
CA GLN A 232 9.30 6.12 12.28
C GLN A 232 10.55 6.91 12.74
N LEU A 233 10.35 7.89 13.63
CA LEU A 233 11.44 8.71 14.19
C LEU A 233 11.63 8.54 15.71
N GLN A 234 11.34 7.36 16.25
CA GLN A 234 11.77 7.00 17.62
C GLN A 234 12.84 5.91 17.68
N LYS A 235 13.30 5.37 16.54
CA LYS A 235 14.40 4.38 16.51
C LYS A 235 15.79 4.96 16.16
N LEU A 236 15.91 6.26 15.86
CA LEU A 236 17.18 6.87 15.42
C LEU A 236 17.71 8.04 16.25
N GLY A 237 17.08 8.39 17.38
CA GLY A 237 17.70 9.28 18.39
C GLY A 237 18.04 10.71 17.92
N VAL A 238 17.32 11.27 16.95
CA VAL A 238 17.53 12.66 16.50
C VAL A 238 16.49 13.57 17.14
N HIS A 239 16.96 14.57 17.90
CA HIS A 239 16.13 15.63 18.47
C HIS A 239 15.89 16.75 17.45
N LEU A 240 14.63 17.15 17.31
CA LEU A 240 14.20 18.48 16.82
C LEU A 240 13.05 18.96 17.72
#